data_AF-A0A493TFM7-F1
#
_entry.id   AF-A0A493TFM7-F1
#
_cell.length_a   1.000
_cell.length_b   1.000
_cell.length_c   1.000
_cell.angle_alpha   90.00
_cell.angle_beta   90.00
_cell.angle_gamma   90.00
#
_symmetry.space_group_name_H-M   'P 1'
#
loop_
_entity.id
_entity.type
_entity.pdbx_description
1 polymer ?
#
loop_
_entity_poly.entity_id
_entity_poly.type
_entity_poly.pdbx_seq_one_letter_code
_entity_poly.pdbx_strand_id
1 'polypeptide(L)'
;TEEQCGVFGLVNSGRYEQREDFAVVVQPFFRNTVLPLDRDGKPDLSFFAADCFHFSRKGYAEMAMALWNNMMEPVGEKQTYNNFTYDRSKLKCPTPDKPFLSTVRNSGFRNSVPNTEKTEPSVPYWAVIVAAVAGVLVGSALIWAVSRRTTRHRRETETEKNMKTTSL
;
A
#
# COMPACT_ATOMS: atom_id res chain seq x y z
N THR A 1 -14.47 6.02 7.73
CA THR A 1 -13.39 6.73 6.99
C THR A 1 -12.10 5.93 6.96
N GLU A 2 -11.76 5.19 8.01
CA GLU A 2 -10.56 4.34 8.07
C GLU A 2 -10.60 3.13 7.11
N GLU A 3 -11.71 2.40 7.04
CA GLU A 3 -11.86 1.26 6.13
C GLU A 3 -11.69 1.63 4.65
N GLN A 4 -12.28 2.76 4.25
CA GLN A 4 -12.16 3.28 2.89
C GLN A 4 -10.70 3.62 2.58
N CYS A 5 -9.97 4.23 3.52
CA CYS A 5 -8.53 4.50 3.36
C CYS A 5 -7.74 3.19 3.18
N GLY A 6 -8.05 2.16 3.96
CA GLY A 6 -7.45 0.84 3.83
C GLY A 6 -7.69 0.19 2.47
N VAL A 7 -8.91 0.24 1.96
CA VAL A 7 -9.26 -0.24 0.61
C VAL A 7 -8.49 0.53 -0.46
N PHE A 8 -8.44 1.87 -0.37
CA PHE A 8 -7.68 2.70 -1.29
C PHE A 8 -6.18 2.36 -1.27
N GLY A 9 -5.59 2.18 -0.09
CA GLY A 9 -4.19 1.78 0.06
C GLY A 9 -3.90 0.40 -0.54
N LEU A 10 -4.79 -0.57 -0.31
CA LEU A 10 -4.67 -1.92 -0.86
C LEU A 10 -4.77 -1.93 -2.39
N VAL A 11 -5.73 -1.20 -2.96
CA VAL A 11 -5.91 -1.13 -4.42
C VAL A 11 -4.75 -0.41 -5.08
N ASN A 12 -4.22 0.66 -4.46
CA ASN A 12 -3.12 1.43 -5.02
C ASN A 12 -1.73 0.81 -4.79
N SER A 13 -1.65 -0.33 -4.08
CA SER A 13 -0.39 -0.98 -3.70
C SER A 13 0.41 -1.55 -4.89
N GLY A 14 -0.14 -1.54 -6.10
CA GLY A 14 0.51 -2.08 -7.31
C GLY A 14 0.41 -3.61 -7.45
N ARG A 15 -0.25 -4.30 -6.50
CA ARG A 15 -0.30 -5.78 -6.47
C ARG A 15 -1.28 -6.37 -7.50
N TYR A 16 -2.24 -5.59 -7.98
CA TYR A 16 -3.28 -6.06 -8.90
C TYR A 16 -3.01 -5.68 -10.35
N GLU A 17 -1.95 -4.89 -10.59
CA GLU A 17 -1.56 -4.39 -11.91
C GLU A 17 -0.55 -5.31 -12.64
N GLN A 18 -0.21 -6.46 -12.05
CA GLN A 18 0.76 -7.42 -12.59
C GLN A 18 0.29 -8.14 -13.86
N ARG A 19 -1.04 -8.22 -14.07
CA ARG A 19 -1.64 -8.86 -15.25
C ARG A 19 -2.36 -7.81 -16.10
N GLU A 20 -2.57 -8.15 -17.36
CA GLU A 20 -3.22 -7.25 -18.33
C GLU A 20 -4.72 -7.53 -18.49
N ASP A 21 -5.17 -8.70 -18.04
CA ASP A 21 -6.55 -9.22 -18.14
C ASP A 21 -7.38 -8.97 -16.87
N PHE A 22 -6.82 -8.28 -15.87
CA PHE A 22 -7.45 -8.02 -14.59
C PHE A 22 -7.16 -6.61 -14.09
N ALA A 23 -8.17 -5.95 -13.53
CA ALA A 23 -8.04 -4.63 -12.93
C ALA A 23 -8.91 -4.53 -11.67
N VAL A 24 -8.38 -3.84 -10.66
CA VAL A 24 -9.14 -3.49 -9.44
C VAL A 24 -9.24 -1.98 -9.39
N VAL A 25 -10.48 -1.47 -9.22
CA VAL A 25 -10.76 -0.04 -9.22
C VAL A 25 -11.79 0.26 -8.14
N VAL A 26 -11.44 1.17 -7.22
CA VAL A 26 -12.36 1.65 -6.19
C VAL A 26 -13.39 2.59 -6.82
N GLN A 27 -14.66 2.46 -6.40
CA GLN A 27 -15.76 3.31 -6.85
C GLN A 27 -16.23 4.18 -5.66
N PRO A 28 -15.69 5.39 -5.45
CA PRO A 28 -15.88 6.13 -4.20
C PRO A 28 -17.20 6.91 -4.09
N PHE A 29 -18.25 6.56 -4.84
CA PHE A 29 -19.50 7.32 -4.88
C PHE A 29 -20.25 7.39 -3.53
N PHE A 30 -19.84 6.61 -2.52
CA PHE A 30 -20.33 6.68 -1.14
C PHE A 30 -19.45 7.47 -0.16
N ARG A 31 -18.27 7.92 -0.57
CA ARG A 31 -17.29 8.55 0.33
C ARG A 31 -17.88 9.80 1.02
N ASN A 32 -18.59 10.61 0.25
CA ASN A 32 -19.28 11.81 0.69
C ASN A 32 -20.79 11.58 0.52
N THR A 33 -21.38 10.85 1.45
CA THR A 33 -22.81 10.53 1.42
C THR A 33 -23.64 11.76 1.75
N VAL A 34 -24.61 12.08 0.89
CA VAL A 34 -25.58 13.16 1.08
C VAL A 34 -26.95 12.53 1.36
N LEU A 35 -27.71 13.10 2.30
CA LEU A 35 -29.07 12.62 2.57
C LEU A 35 -30.00 13.03 1.40
N PRO A 36 -30.76 12.10 0.79
CA PRO A 36 -31.76 12.47 -0.21
C PRO A 36 -32.83 13.35 0.42
N LEU A 37 -33.14 14.47 -0.22
CA LEU A 37 -34.17 15.39 0.23
C LEU A 37 -35.36 15.40 -0.75
N ASP A 38 -36.55 15.59 -0.21
CA ASP A 38 -37.77 15.80 -0.97
C ASP A 38 -37.93 17.26 -1.42
N ARG A 39 -39.09 17.60 -1.98
CA ARG A 39 -39.37 18.95 -2.49
C ARG A 39 -39.46 20.01 -1.38
N ASP A 40 -39.71 19.59 -0.15
CA ASP A 40 -39.84 20.45 1.03
C ASP A 40 -38.51 20.52 1.81
N GLY A 41 -37.44 19.91 1.29
CA GLY A 41 -36.12 19.86 1.92
C GLY A 41 -36.05 18.91 3.11
N LYS A 42 -37.01 17.99 3.27
CA LYS A 42 -37.02 16.96 4.32
C LYS A 42 -36.41 15.66 3.78
N PRO A 43 -35.95 14.75 4.65
CA PRO A 43 -35.42 13.46 4.20
C PRO A 43 -36.44 12.69 3.36
N ASP A 44 -36.09 12.36 2.11
CA ASP A 44 -36.95 11.56 1.24
C ASP A 44 -36.83 10.07 1.61
N LEU A 45 -37.74 9.62 2.48
CA LEU A 45 -37.77 8.23 2.96
C LEU A 45 -38.11 7.21 1.86
N SER A 46 -38.58 7.63 0.67
CA SER A 46 -38.89 6.69 -0.41
C SER A 46 -37.65 6.01 -1.00
N PHE A 47 -36.45 6.50 -0.70
CA PHE A 47 -35.18 5.83 -1.04
C PHE A 47 -34.82 4.66 -0.10
N PHE A 48 -35.53 4.51 1.02
CA PHE A 48 -35.28 3.48 2.02
C PHE A 48 -36.45 2.49 2.12
N ALA A 49 -36.16 1.28 2.56
CA ALA A 49 -37.14 0.23 2.85
C ALA A 49 -37.92 0.56 4.13
N ALA A 50 -38.88 -0.30 4.48
CA ALA A 50 -39.74 -0.10 5.66
C ALA A 50 -38.98 -0.06 7.00
N ASP A 51 -37.77 -0.62 7.05
CA ASP A 51 -36.88 -0.57 8.22
C ASP A 51 -36.05 0.71 8.31
N CYS A 52 -36.18 1.62 7.34
CA CYS A 52 -35.42 2.87 7.24
C CYS A 52 -33.89 2.69 7.20
N PHE A 53 -33.40 1.49 6.92
CA PHE A 53 -31.97 1.17 6.90
C PHE A 53 -31.54 0.64 5.53
N HIS A 54 -32.25 -0.36 5.00
CA HIS A 54 -31.95 -0.86 3.66
C HIS A 54 -32.46 0.11 2.61
N PHE A 55 -31.81 0.13 1.45
CA PHE A 55 -32.34 0.88 0.32
C PHE A 55 -33.62 0.22 -0.20
N SER A 56 -34.57 1.06 -0.62
CA SER A 56 -35.72 0.58 -1.40
C SER A 56 -35.28 0.24 -2.82
N ARG A 57 -36.21 -0.28 -3.64
CA ARG A 57 -35.99 -0.40 -5.10
C ARG A 57 -35.53 0.92 -5.72
N LYS A 58 -36.07 2.06 -5.27
CA LYS A 58 -35.68 3.40 -5.72
C LYS A 58 -34.23 3.69 -5.33
N GLY A 59 -33.87 3.45 -4.07
CA GLY A 59 -32.50 3.61 -3.56
C GLY A 59 -31.47 2.76 -4.32
N TYR A 60 -31.71 1.46 -4.46
CA TYR A 60 -30.82 0.58 -5.22
C TYR A 60 -30.65 1.02 -6.68
N ALA A 61 -31.73 1.50 -7.32
CA ALA A 61 -31.64 2.00 -8.69
C ALA A 61 -30.75 3.23 -8.82
N GLU A 62 -30.69 4.11 -7.80
CA GLU A 62 -29.75 5.24 -7.78
C GLU A 62 -28.32 4.78 -7.52
N MET A 63 -28.12 3.83 -6.61
CA MET A 63 -26.77 3.31 -6.30
C MET A 63 -26.16 2.59 -7.50
N ALA A 64 -26.97 1.83 -8.25
CA ALA A 64 -26.55 1.19 -9.49
C ALA A 64 -26.14 2.22 -10.56
N MET A 65 -26.87 3.33 -10.68
CA MET A 65 -26.49 4.41 -11.61
C MET A 65 -25.22 5.12 -11.17
N ALA A 66 -25.06 5.38 -9.87
CA ALA A 66 -23.85 5.99 -9.34
C ALA A 66 -22.64 5.10 -9.63
N LEU A 67 -22.74 3.79 -9.39
CA LEU A 67 -21.71 2.82 -9.75
C LEU A 67 -21.40 2.85 -11.26
N TRP A 68 -22.43 2.79 -12.11
CA TRP A 68 -22.26 2.83 -13.57
C TRP A 68 -21.50 4.07 -14.03
N ASN A 69 -21.95 5.24 -13.57
CA ASN A 69 -21.34 6.51 -13.91
C ASN A 69 -19.88 6.58 -13.43
N ASN A 70 -19.60 6.05 -12.24
CA ASN A 70 -18.26 6.00 -11.67
C ASN A 70 -17.32 5.08 -12.47
N MET A 71 -17.83 3.97 -13.03
CA MET A 71 -17.05 3.11 -13.93
C MET A 71 -16.72 3.80 -15.27
N MET A 72 -17.48 4.82 -15.68
CA MET A 72 -17.20 5.62 -16.88
C MET A 72 -16.27 6.81 -16.64
N GLU A 73 -15.91 7.09 -15.38
CA GLU A 73 -15.06 8.21 -14.99
C GLU A 73 -13.60 7.78 -14.83
N PRO A 74 -12.62 8.54 -15.36
CA PRO A 74 -11.20 8.24 -15.17
C PRO A 74 -10.83 8.11 -13.70
N VAL A 75 -9.95 7.15 -13.38
CA VAL A 75 -9.34 7.03 -12.05
C VAL A 75 -8.63 8.35 -11.69
N GLY A 76 -8.93 8.90 -10.51
CA GLY A 76 -8.48 10.23 -10.07
C GLY A 76 -9.55 11.31 -10.21
N GLU A 77 -10.51 11.12 -11.11
CA GLU A 77 -11.62 12.07 -11.38
C GLU A 77 -12.99 11.50 -11.01
N LYS A 78 -13.01 10.33 -10.37
CA LYS A 78 -14.24 9.65 -9.97
C LYS A 78 -15.03 10.48 -8.97
N GLN A 79 -16.33 10.59 -9.22
CA GLN A 79 -17.29 11.19 -8.32
C GLN A 79 -17.27 10.48 -6.95
N THR A 80 -17.37 11.28 -5.88
CA THR A 80 -17.23 10.79 -4.50
C THR A 80 -18.53 10.82 -3.70
N TYR A 81 -19.64 11.20 -4.33
CA TYR A 81 -20.95 11.36 -3.71
C TYR A 81 -22.06 10.78 -4.59
N ASN A 82 -23.20 10.49 -3.99
CA ASN A 82 -24.39 10.04 -4.71
C ASN A 82 -25.28 11.23 -5.07
N ASN A 83 -25.67 11.33 -6.34
CA ASN A 83 -26.73 12.23 -6.76
C ASN A 83 -28.07 11.47 -6.70
N PHE A 84 -28.93 11.81 -5.74
CA PHE A 84 -30.22 11.16 -5.51
C PHE A 84 -31.38 11.72 -6.34
N THR A 85 -31.15 12.63 -7.29
CA THR A 85 -32.21 13.05 -8.22
C THR A 85 -32.69 11.85 -9.03
N TYR A 86 -33.96 11.50 -8.92
CA TYR A 86 -34.57 10.36 -9.62
C TYR A 86 -34.83 10.66 -11.10
N ASP A 87 -33.75 10.90 -11.84
CA ASP A 87 -33.73 11.18 -13.27
C ASP A 87 -32.76 10.22 -13.95
N ARG A 88 -33.23 9.53 -15.00
CA ARG A 88 -32.44 8.54 -15.76
C ARG A 88 -31.56 9.19 -16.83
N SER A 89 -31.77 10.47 -17.15
CA SER A 89 -30.96 11.22 -18.12
C SER A 89 -29.49 11.39 -17.68
N LYS A 90 -29.21 11.27 -16.38
CA LYS A 90 -27.87 11.40 -15.80
C LYS A 90 -26.94 10.20 -16.04
N LEU A 91 -27.43 9.14 -16.68
CA LEU A 91 -26.61 7.98 -17.03
C LEU A 91 -25.54 8.39 -18.04
N LYS A 92 -24.27 8.11 -17.70
CA LYS A 92 -23.15 8.35 -18.60
C LYS A 92 -23.10 7.26 -19.67
N CYS A 93 -22.96 7.70 -20.91
CA CYS A 93 -22.74 6.83 -22.05
C CYS A 93 -21.25 6.87 -22.46
N PRO A 94 -20.68 5.75 -22.94
CA PRO A 94 -19.38 5.75 -23.58
C PRO A 94 -19.34 6.71 -24.78
N THR A 95 -18.20 7.34 -25.00
CA THR A 95 -17.95 8.19 -26.18
C THR A 95 -16.89 7.55 -27.08
N PRO A 96 -16.75 7.98 -28.34
CA PRO A 96 -15.67 7.50 -29.21
C PRO A 96 -14.27 7.69 -28.59
N ASP A 97 -14.06 8.77 -27.85
CA ASP A 97 -12.79 9.05 -27.17
C ASP A 97 -12.57 8.21 -25.90
N LYS A 98 -13.66 7.76 -25.25
CA LYS A 98 -13.64 6.96 -24.02
C LYS A 98 -14.63 5.79 -24.11
N PRO A 99 -14.35 4.77 -24.94
CA PRO A 99 -15.31 3.70 -25.24
C PRO A 99 -15.33 2.58 -24.19
N PHE A 100 -14.38 2.57 -23.24
CA PHE A 100 -14.20 1.50 -22.25
C PHE A 100 -14.45 1.96 -20.82
N LEU A 101 -14.68 1.00 -19.92
CA LEU A 101 -14.68 1.27 -18.48
C LEU A 101 -13.30 1.78 -18.04
N SER A 102 -13.32 2.76 -17.14
CA SER A 102 -12.13 3.44 -16.66
C SER A 102 -11.39 2.61 -15.61
N THR A 103 -10.13 2.30 -15.93
CA THR A 103 -9.17 1.56 -15.11
C THR A 103 -7.93 2.41 -14.86
N VAL A 104 -7.07 1.97 -13.94
CA VAL A 104 -5.80 2.66 -13.65
C VAL A 104 -4.95 2.83 -14.92
N ARG A 105 -4.96 1.85 -15.84
CA ARG A 105 -4.15 1.86 -17.07
C ARG A 105 -4.65 2.85 -18.13
N ASN A 106 -5.96 2.96 -18.33
CA ASN A 106 -6.54 3.83 -19.38
C ASN A 106 -6.95 5.23 -18.88
N SER A 107 -6.73 5.53 -17.61
CA SER A 107 -7.05 6.84 -17.01
C SER A 107 -5.87 7.80 -16.94
N GLY A 108 -4.65 7.39 -17.32
CA GLY A 108 -3.45 8.21 -17.17
C GLY A 108 -3.01 8.46 -15.71
N PHE A 109 -3.65 7.82 -14.73
CA PHE A 109 -3.44 8.05 -13.30
C PHE A 109 -2.01 7.78 -12.83
N ARG A 110 -1.31 6.80 -13.43
CA ARG A 110 0.09 6.50 -13.10
C ARG A 110 1.09 7.44 -13.77
N ASN A 111 0.69 8.21 -14.78
CA ASN A 111 1.58 9.17 -15.45
C ASN A 111 1.74 10.47 -14.65
N SER A 112 0.80 10.75 -13.73
CA SER A 112 0.79 11.93 -12.86
C SER A 112 1.31 11.66 -11.45
N VAL A 113 1.41 10.39 -11.03
CA VAL A 113 2.10 9.99 -9.81
C VAL A 113 3.57 9.76 -10.19
N PRO A 114 4.53 10.53 -9.66
CA PRO A 114 5.95 10.25 -9.91
C PRO A 114 6.19 8.79 -9.60
N ASN A 115 6.79 8.06 -10.54
CA ASN A 115 7.29 6.72 -10.29
C ASN A 115 8.19 6.82 -9.05
N THR A 116 7.64 6.50 -7.88
CA THR A 116 8.45 5.87 -6.86
C THR A 116 8.68 4.49 -7.43
N GLU A 117 9.63 4.44 -8.37
CA GLU A 117 10.32 3.22 -8.72
C GLU A 117 10.47 2.47 -7.41
N LYS A 118 10.02 1.22 -7.38
CA LYS A 118 10.36 0.32 -6.29
C LYS A 118 11.86 0.52 -6.09
N THR A 119 12.24 1.19 -5.00
CA THR A 119 13.62 1.25 -4.59
C THR A 119 13.94 -0.18 -4.22
N GLU A 120 14.30 -0.98 -5.23
CA GLU A 120 15.14 -2.14 -5.06
C GLU A 120 16.23 -1.68 -4.08
N PRO A 121 16.38 -2.34 -2.93
CA PRO A 121 17.33 -1.89 -1.94
C PRO A 121 18.67 -1.69 -2.64
N SER A 122 19.20 -0.46 -2.54
CA SER A 122 20.44 -0.03 -3.20
C SER A 122 21.65 -0.91 -2.86
N VAL A 123 21.49 -1.78 -1.87
CA VAL A 123 22.42 -2.82 -1.48
C VAL A 123 21.72 -4.17 -1.63
N PRO A 124 22.22 -5.07 -2.50
CA PRO A 124 21.62 -6.38 -2.66
C PRO A 124 21.82 -7.21 -1.38
N TYR A 125 20.82 -8.00 -0.99
CA TYR A 125 20.79 -8.72 0.29
C TYR A 125 22.02 -9.61 0.53
N TRP A 126 22.56 -10.21 -0.53
CA TRP A 126 23.79 -11.02 -0.45
C TRP A 126 25.00 -10.19 0.04
N ALA A 127 25.08 -8.89 -0.26
CA ALA A 127 26.16 -8.03 0.18
C ALA A 127 26.12 -7.80 1.71
N VAL A 128 24.91 -7.74 2.30
CA VAL A 128 24.72 -7.68 3.76
C VAL A 128 25.22 -8.96 4.43
N ILE A 129 24.89 -10.12 3.85
CA ILE A 129 25.37 -11.43 4.35
C ILE A 129 26.90 -11.49 4.28
N VAL A 130 27.51 -11.12 3.15
CA VAL A 130 28.96 -11.16 2.97
C VAL A 130 29.67 -10.23 3.96
N ALA A 131 29.16 -9.02 4.17
CA ALA A 131 29.71 -8.07 5.13
C ALA A 131 29.66 -8.60 6.57
N ALA A 132 28.55 -9.21 6.98
CA ALA A 132 28.40 -9.80 8.31
C ALA A 132 29.38 -10.96 8.54
N VAL A 133 29.50 -11.88 7.57
CA VAL A 133 30.42 -13.02 7.67
C VAL A 133 31.88 -12.55 7.70
N ALA A 134 32.27 -11.60 6.85
CA ALA A 134 33.61 -11.05 6.84
C ALA A 134 33.97 -10.37 8.17
N GLY A 135 33.03 -9.60 8.76
CA GLY A 135 33.22 -8.97 10.06
C GLY A 135 33.45 -9.98 11.18
N VAL A 136 32.70 -11.08 11.22
CA VAL A 136 32.87 -12.15 12.23
C VAL A 136 34.22 -12.85 12.10
N LEU A 137 34.68 -13.13 10.87
CA LEU A 137 35.98 -13.77 10.62
C LEU A 137 37.14 -12.87 11.06
N VAL A 138 37.09 -11.59 10.73
CA VAL A 138 38.13 -10.61 11.12
C VAL A 138 38.15 -10.44 12.64
N GLY A 139 36.99 -10.28 13.28
CA GLY A 139 36.87 -10.18 14.72
C GLY A 139 37.44 -11.42 15.44
N SER A 140 37.12 -12.62 14.94
CA SER A 140 37.63 -13.88 15.48
C SER A 140 39.14 -14.00 15.36
N ALA A 141 39.72 -13.61 14.22
CA ALA A 141 41.16 -13.62 13.99
C ALA A 141 41.90 -12.65 14.92
N LEU A 142 41.34 -11.45 15.16
CA LEU A 142 41.91 -10.47 16.08
C LEU A 142 41.89 -10.95 17.52
N ILE A 143 40.77 -11.50 17.98
CA ILE A 143 40.65 -12.07 19.33
C ILE A 143 41.67 -13.20 19.53
N TRP A 144 41.81 -14.07 18.54
CA TRP A 144 42.77 -15.16 18.58
C TRP A 144 44.22 -14.68 18.60
N ALA A 145 44.57 -13.68 17.80
CA ALA A 145 45.90 -13.09 17.77
C ALA A 145 46.26 -12.41 19.11
N VAL A 146 45.32 -11.65 19.69
CA VAL A 146 45.50 -11.02 21.01
C VAL A 146 45.66 -12.09 22.09
N SER A 147 44.79 -13.10 22.12
CA SER A 147 44.88 -14.22 23.07
C SER A 147 46.22 -14.95 22.97
N ARG A 148 46.73 -15.22 21.75
CA ARG A 148 48.05 -15.82 21.53
C ARG A 148 49.19 -14.93 22.04
N ARG A 149 49.12 -13.61 21.83
CA ARG A 149 50.15 -12.68 22.34
C ARG A 149 50.15 -12.64 23.87
N THR A 150 48.98 -12.52 24.49
CA THR A 150 48.85 -12.47 25.96
C THR A 150 49.30 -13.78 26.61
N THR A 151 48.92 -14.93 26.04
CA THR A 151 49.35 -16.24 26.56
C THR A 151 50.85 -16.48 26.39
N ARG A 152 51.43 -16.07 25.26
CA ARG A 152 52.89 -16.14 25.06
C ARG A 152 53.64 -15.23 26.03
N HIS A 153 53.20 -13.98 26.19
CA HIS A 153 53.83 -13.04 27.14
C HIS A 153 53.71 -13.55 28.59
N ARG A 154 52.56 -14.13 28.98
CA ARG A 154 52.39 -14.73 30.30
C ARG A 154 53.40 -15.87 30.52
N ARG A 155 53.57 -16.77 29.54
CA ARG A 155 54.56 -17.86 29.60
C ARG A 155 56.00 -17.35 29.71
N GLU A 156 56.37 -16.32 28.95
CA GLU A 156 57.70 -15.72 29.02
C GLU A 156 57.95 -15.11 30.42
N THR A 157 56.96 -14.41 31.00
CA THR A 157 57.06 -13.86 32.36
C THR A 157 57.09 -14.91 33.47
N GLU A 158 56.39 -16.04 33.32
CA GLU A 158 56.45 -17.16 34.28
C GLU A 158 57.79 -17.88 34.20
N THR A 159 58.33 -18.07 32.99
CA THR A 159 59.64 -18.71 32.77
C THR A 159 60.77 -17.86 33.38
N GLU A 160 60.73 -16.52 33.20
CA GLU A 160 61.72 -15.61 33.79
C GLU A 160 61.68 -15.62 35.33
N LYS A 161 60.48 -15.65 35.92
CA LYS A 161 60.30 -15.73 37.38
C LYS A 161 60.80 -17.06 37.93
N ASN A 162 60.49 -18.18 37.28
CA ASN A 162 60.94 -19.50 37.70
C ASN A 162 62.47 -19.62 37.67
N MET A 163 63.13 -19.07 36.64
CA MET A 163 64.59 -19.11 36.50
C MET A 163 65.33 -18.29 37.57
N LYS A 164 64.70 -17.25 38.13
CA LYS A 164 65.22 -16.45 39.25
C LYS A 164 65.03 -17.11 40.63
N THR A 165 64.04 -18.01 40.78
CA THR A 165 63.77 -18.70 42.05
C THR A 165 64.60 -19.96 42.26
N THR A 166 65.08 -20.61 41.19
CA THR A 166 65.91 -21.82 41.28
C THR A 166 67.40 -21.54 41.53
N SER A 167 67.85 -20.28 41.46
CA SER A 167 69.26 -19.89 41.67
C SER A 167 69.59 -19.48 43.12
N LEU A 168 68.86 -20.00 44.12
CA LEU A 168 69.04 -19.68 45.55
C LEU A 168 69.14 -20.96 46.37
#